data_AF-A0A9D5SGK6-F1
#
_entry.id   AF-A0A9D5SGK6-F1
#
_cell.length_a   1.000
_cell.length_b   1.000
_cell.length_c   1.000
_cell.angle_alpha   90.00
_cell.angle_beta   90.00
_cell.angle_gamma   90.00
#
_symmetry.space_group_name_H-M   'P 1'
#
loop_
_entity.id
_entity.type
_entity.pdbx_description
1 polymer ?
#
loop_
_entity_poly.entity_id
_entity_poly.type
_entity_poly.pdbx_seq_one_letter_code
_entity_poly.pdbx_strand_id
1 'polypeptide(L)' 'MDTEIRVKKGEPIERALRRLKKKLDKEGTLKDLRNRRHYEKPSEIKRREKQRRHR' A
#
# COMPACT_ATOMS: atom_id res chain seq x y z
N MET A 1 10.66 4.26 2.67
CA MET A 1 10.07 3.82 3.96
C MET A 1 9.80 5.11 4.72
N ASP A 2 8.70 5.78 4.38
CA ASP A 2 8.47 7.17 4.78
C ASP A 2 7.04 7.34 5.25
N THR A 3 6.54 6.39 6.04
CA THR A 3 5.16 6.39 6.52
C THR A 3 5.00 7.21 7.81
N GLU A 4 5.78 8.29 7.96
CA GLU A 4 5.58 9.24 9.05
C GLU A 4 4.50 10.27 8.69
N ILE A 5 3.69 10.64 9.67
CA ILE A 5 2.71 11.72 9.57
C ILE A 5 2.97 12.72 10.69
N ARG A 6 3.28 13.96 10.30
CA ARG A 6 3.42 15.07 11.24
C ARG A 6 2.03 15.55 11.66
N VAL A 7 1.71 15.35 12.93
CA VAL A 7 0.46 15.83 13.54
C VAL A 7 0.71 17.21 14.15
N LYS A 8 -0.15 18.19 13.86
CA LYS A 8 -0.07 19.54 14.48
C LYS A 8 -0.78 19.51 15.84
N LYS A 9 -0.29 20.29 16.82
CA LYS A 9 -0.97 20.48 18.12
C LYS A 9 -2.36 21.08 17.87
N GLY A 10 -3.41 20.35 18.24
CA GLY A 10 -4.82 20.72 18.03
C GLY A 10 -5.56 19.89 16.97
N GLU A 11 -4.89 18.96 16.29
CA GLU A 11 -5.57 18.08 15.34
C GLU A 11 -6.22 16.87 16.04
N PRO A 12 -7.48 16.51 15.72
CA PRO A 12 -8.10 15.28 16.21
C PRO A 12 -7.30 14.04 15.81
N ILE A 13 -6.99 13.16 16.76
CA ILE A 13 -6.19 11.94 16.56
C ILE A 13 -6.78 11.06 15.44
N GLU A 14 -8.11 10.98 15.33
CA GLU A 14 -8.80 10.27 14.25
C GLU A 14 -8.40 10.73 12.85
N ARG A 15 -8.20 12.05 12.63
CA ARG A 15 -7.80 12.57 11.33
C ARG A 15 -6.37 12.18 10.98
N ALA A 16 -5.47 12.16 11.96
CA ALA A 16 -4.11 11.67 11.78
C ALA A 16 -4.10 10.18 11.41
N LEU A 17 -4.87 9.36 12.13
CA LEU A 17 -5.01 7.92 11.85
C LEU A 17 -5.60 7.65 10.47
N ARG A 18 -6.60 8.41 10.04
CA ARG A 18 -7.20 8.27 8.70
C ARG A 18 -6.20 8.60 7.60
N ARG A 19 -5.38 9.65 7.77
CA ARG A 19 -4.29 9.97 6.83
C ARG A 19 -3.23 8.88 6.82
N LEU A 20 -2.91 8.29 7.97
CA LEU A 20 -1.94 7.19 8.09
C LEU A 20 -2.41 5.97 7.31
N LYS A 21 -3.66 5.57 7.53
CA LYS A 21 -4.28 4.47 6.80
C LYS A 21 -4.26 4.72 5.30
N LYS A 22 -4.64 5.92 4.85
CA LYS A 22 -4.61 6.28 3.42
C LYS A 22 -3.20 6.26 2.82
N LYS A 23 -2.19 6.68 3.59
CA LYS A 23 -0.78 6.66 3.17
C LYS A 23 -0.27 5.21 3.04
N LEU A 24 -0.59 4.35 4.02
CA LEU A 24 -0.30 2.92 3.99
C LEU A 24 -0.97 2.20 2.81
N ASP A 25 -2.25 2.51 2.55
CA ASP A 25 -2.99 1.93 1.43
C ASP A 25 -2.40 2.37 0.08
N LYS A 26 -1.97 3.64 -0.02
CA LYS A 26 -1.32 4.19 -1.23
C LYS A 26 0.07 3.61 -1.46
N GLU A 27 0.85 3.41 -0.40
CA GLU A 27 2.18 2.81 -0.48
C GLU A 27 2.10 1.34 -0.90
N GLY A 28 0.93 0.69 -0.75
CA GLY A 28 0.72 -0.67 -1.25
C GLY A 28 1.55 -1.73 -0.53
N THR A 29 2.17 -1.38 0.60
CA THR A 29 3.15 -2.19 1.32
C THR A 29 2.56 -3.55 1.71
N LEU A 30 1.30 -3.59 2.13
CA LEU A 30 0.59 -4.83 2.47
C LEU A 30 0.37 -5.73 1.24
N LYS A 31 0.14 -5.13 0.07
CA LYS A 31 -0.06 -5.83 -1.19
C LYS A 31 1.27 -6.40 -1.67
N ASP A 32 2.36 -5.67 -1.52
CA ASP A 32 3.70 -6.12 -1.89
C ASP A 32 4.19 -7.23 -0.97
N LEU A 33 3.97 -7.10 0.34
CA LEU A 33 4.24 -8.18 1.29
C LEU A 33 3.46 -9.44 0.92
N ARG A 34 2.17 -9.34 0.58
CA ARG A 34 1.37 -10.49 0.12
C ARG A 34 1.93 -11.11 -1.15
N ASN A 35 2.34 -10.30 -2.13
CA ASN A 35 2.90 -10.79 -3.40
C ASN A 35 4.28 -11.45 -3.20
N ARG A 36 5.07 -11.01 -2.21
CA ARG A 36 6.41 -11.53 -1.92
C ARG A 36 6.44 -12.72 -0.97
N ARG A 37 5.31 -13.09 -0.35
CA ARG A 37 5.22 -14.23 0.58
C ARG A 37 5.56 -15.58 -0.06
N HIS A 38 5.36 -15.72 -1.35
CA HIS A 38 5.65 -16.94 -2.11
C HIS A 38 6.33 -16.57 -3.42
N TYR A 39 7.20 -17.46 -3.91
CA TYR A 39 7.78 -17.31 -5.23
C TYR A 39 6.68 -17.40 -6.30
N GLU A 40 6.56 -16.37 -7.10
CA GLU A 40 5.70 -16.36 -8.28
C GLU A 40 6.57 -16.40 -9.53
N LYS A 41 6.23 -17.30 -10.47
CA LYS A 41 6.95 -17.39 -11.74
C LYS A 41 6.82 -16.06 -12.51
N PRO A 42 7.87 -15.59 -13.20
CA PRO A 42 7.84 -14.33 -13.95
C PRO A 42 6.69 -14.22 -14.96
N SER A 43 6.26 -15.34 -15.54
CA SER A 43 5.12 -15.42 -16.46
C SER A 43 3.78 -15.08 -15.78
N GLU A 44 3.58 -15.55 -14.55
CA GLU A 44 2.36 -15.33 -13.77
C GLU A 44 2.25 -13.87 -13.30
N ILE A 45 3.39 -13.26 -12.93
CA ILE A 45 3.49 -11.82 -12.63
C ILE A 45 3.03 -10.99 -13.83
N LYS A 46 3.59 -11.27 -15.03
CA LYS A 46 3.22 -10.57 -16.28
C LYS A 46 1.74 -10.75 -16.61
N ARG A 47 1.18 -11.96 -16.43
CA ARG A 47 -0.24 -12.23 -16.66
C ARG A 47 -1.14 -11.42 -15.73
N ARG A 48 -0.80 -11.38 -14.44
CA ARG A 48 -1.51 -10.62 -13.41
C ARG A 48 -1.49 -9.11 -13.67
N GLU A 49 -0.34 -8.56 -14.07
CA GLU A 49 -0.22 -7.15 -14.42
C GLU A 49 -1.07 -6.80 -15.65
N LYS A 50 -1.05 -7.65 -16.69
CA LYS A 50 -1.89 -7.46 -17.88
C LYS A 50 -3.38 -7.46 -17.53
N GLN A 51 -3.82 -8.39 -16.68
CA GLN A 51 -5.21 -8.43 -16.20
C GLN A 51 -5.59 -7.19 -15.37
N ARG A 52 -4.68 -6.69 -14.53
CA ARG A 52 -4.90 -5.46 -13.75
C ARG A 52 -5.00 -4.21 -14.61
N ARG A 53 -4.25 -4.14 -15.71
CA ARG A 53 -4.25 -2.99 -16.63
C ARG A 53 -5.50 -2.94 -17.51
N HIS A 54 -6.15 -4.08 -17.71
CA HIS A 54 -7.35 -4.21 -18.54
C HIS A 54 -8.66 -4.02 -17.75
N ARG A 55 -8.57 -3.91 -16.42
CA ARG A 55 -9.65 -3.54 -15.51
C ARG A 55 -9.56 -2.07 -15.16
#